data_AF-A0A418WGZ8-F1
#
_entry.id   AF-A0A418WGZ8-F1
#
_cell.length_a   1.000
_cell.length_b   1.000
_cell.length_c   1.000
_cell.angle_alpha   90.00
_cell.angle_beta   90.00
_cell.angle_gamma   90.00
#
_symmetry.space_group_name_H-M   'P 1'
#
loop_
_entity.id
_entity.type
_entity.pdbx_description
1 polymer ?
#
loop_
_entity_poly.entity_id
_entity_poly.type
_entity_poly.pdbx_seq_one_letter_code
_entity_poly.pdbx_strand_id
1 'polypeptide(L)'
;MRMIPTTEPHLLADVFPHLCNGPVPRGPAIFESSRSCIAPESRGREELGRIWGELTCAMLEYSMLREADAITAVMETRMVKTMCDVDWAPTILGETVVLRGAPIVGISAPVDTRALANLRRQRQVPDPVLAIRFESAALAA
;
A
#
# COMPACT_ATOMS: atom_id res chain seq x y z
N MET A 1 8.82 -0.99 2.79
CA MET A 1 7.38 -0.72 2.98
C MET A 1 7.04 -0.96 4.43
N ARG A 2 6.10 -0.21 4.99
CA ARG A 2 5.65 -0.32 6.39
C ARG A 2 4.13 -0.23 6.45
N MET A 3 3.49 -1.16 7.16
CA MET A 3 2.05 -1.18 7.44
C MET A 3 1.81 -0.80 8.90
N ILE A 4 0.89 0.14 9.16
CA ILE A 4 0.54 0.62 10.51
C ILE A 4 -0.98 0.48 10.71
N PRO A 5 -1.47 -0.10 11.82
CA PRO A 5 -2.90 -0.08 12.12
C PRO A 5 -3.40 1.36 12.28
N THR A 6 -4.49 1.72 11.60
CA THR A 6 -5.01 3.11 11.67
C THR A 6 -5.63 3.47 13.02
N THR A 7 -5.80 2.50 13.93
CA THR A 7 -6.16 2.74 15.34
C THR A 7 -5.04 3.42 16.12
N GLU A 8 -3.79 3.30 15.66
CA GLU A 8 -2.61 3.93 16.23
C GLU A 8 -2.30 5.27 15.53
N PRO A 9 -1.37 6.08 16.05
CA PRO A 9 -0.85 7.25 15.33
C PRO A 9 -0.27 6.87 13.96
N HIS A 10 -0.62 7.61 12.92
CA HIS A 10 -0.25 7.31 11.53
C HIS A 10 -0.18 8.57 10.65
N LEU A 11 0.48 8.48 9.49
CA LEU A 11 0.91 9.63 8.69
C LEU A 11 -0.24 10.50 8.20
N LEU A 12 -1.30 9.88 7.68
CA LEU A 12 -2.49 10.56 7.17
C LEU A 12 -3.25 11.28 8.28
N ALA A 13 -3.31 10.73 9.50
CA ALA A 13 -3.98 11.38 10.62
C ALA A 13 -3.13 12.52 11.23
N ASP A 14 -1.84 12.27 11.46
CA ASP A 14 -1.03 13.17 12.27
C ASP A 14 -0.30 14.26 11.47
N VAL A 15 -0.08 14.03 10.18
CA VAL A 15 0.72 14.94 9.33
C VAL A 15 -0.07 15.47 8.14
N PHE A 16 -0.92 14.64 7.52
CA PHE A 16 -1.69 15.01 6.34
C PHE A 16 -3.22 14.90 6.48
N PRO A 17 -3.84 15.29 7.62
CA PRO A 17 -5.29 15.15 7.79
C PRO A 17 -6.08 15.99 6.79
N HIS A 18 -5.48 17.09 6.31
CA HIS A 18 -6.04 17.97 5.29
C HIS A 18 -6.18 17.33 3.89
N LEU A 19 -5.61 16.14 3.66
CA LEU A 19 -5.82 15.36 2.43
C LEU A 19 -7.12 14.54 2.46
N CYS A 20 -7.92 14.67 3.53
CA CYS A 20 -9.24 14.09 3.66
C CYS A 20 -10.29 15.21 3.71
N ASN A 21 -11.28 15.18 2.82
CA ASN A 21 -12.42 16.11 2.86
C ASN A 21 -13.38 15.81 4.03
N GLY A 22 -13.26 14.62 4.62
CA GLY A 22 -14.01 14.18 5.79
C GLY A 22 -13.10 13.58 6.87
N PRO A 23 -13.65 12.83 7.82
CA PRO A 23 -12.87 12.15 8.84
C PRO A 23 -11.79 11.26 8.24
N VAL A 24 -10.59 11.29 8.83
CA VAL A 24 -9.51 10.37 8.45
C VAL A 24 -9.97 8.93 8.71
N PRO A 25 -9.83 8.00 7.74
CA PRO A 25 -10.26 6.61 7.95
C PRO A 25 -9.46 5.95 9.07
N ARG A 26 -10.16 5.48 10.10
CA ARG A 26 -9.58 4.73 11.22
C ARG A 26 -10.46 3.52 11.54
N GLY A 27 -9.83 2.38 11.82
CA GLY A 27 -10.53 1.17 12.21
C GLY A 27 -9.61 -0.04 12.40
N PRO A 28 -10.07 -1.08 13.12
CA PRO A 28 -9.26 -2.27 13.39
C PRO A 28 -8.94 -3.08 12.12
N ALA A 29 -9.74 -2.95 11.07
CA ALA A 29 -9.56 -3.60 9.77
C ALA A 29 -8.98 -2.64 8.70
N ILE A 30 -8.38 -1.51 9.11
CA ILE A 30 -7.79 -0.54 8.18
C ILE A 30 -6.32 -0.31 8.55
N PHE A 31 -5.44 -0.46 7.57
CA PHE A 31 -4.00 -0.24 7.72
C PHE A 31 -3.51 0.90 6.83
N GLU A 32 -2.56 1.69 7.32
CA GLU A 32 -1.86 2.67 6.51
C GLU A 32 -0.55 2.09 5.97
N SER A 33 -0.35 2.19 4.65
CA SER A 33 0.93 1.89 3.99
C SER A 33 1.79 3.15 3.87
N SER A 34 3.05 3.04 4.29
CA SER A 34 4.05 4.10 4.20
C SER A 34 5.44 3.56 3.89
N ARG A 35 6.39 4.45 3.56
CA ARG A 35 7.82 4.10 3.36
C ARG A 35 8.05 2.97 2.34
N SER A 36 7.33 3.02 1.22
CA SER A 36 7.59 2.17 0.06
C SER A 36 8.83 2.69 -0.66
N CYS A 37 9.91 1.91 -0.64
CA CYS A 37 11.21 2.32 -1.14
C CYS A 37 11.86 1.13 -1.85
N ILE A 38 12.57 1.42 -2.95
CA ILE A 38 13.39 0.46 -3.70
C ILE A 38 14.81 1.00 -3.73
N ALA A 39 15.78 0.14 -3.43
CA ALA A 39 17.20 0.49 -3.38
C ALA A 39 17.66 1.05 -4.75
N PRO A 40 18.50 2.11 -4.79
CA PRO A 40 18.94 2.73 -6.03
C PRO A 40 19.53 1.76 -7.06
N GLU A 41 20.34 0.81 -6.61
CA GLU A 41 20.98 -0.23 -7.40
C GLU A 41 19.98 -1.17 -8.08
N SER A 42 18.75 -1.28 -7.56
CA SER A 42 17.67 -2.12 -8.09
C SER A 42 16.69 -1.34 -8.98
N ARG A 43 17.07 -0.15 -9.48
CA ARG A 43 16.21 0.71 -10.30
C ARG A 43 16.43 0.58 -11.81
N GLY A 44 16.99 -0.55 -12.27
CA GLY A 44 16.94 -0.92 -13.68
C GLY A 44 15.48 -0.88 -14.16
N ARG A 45 15.21 -0.34 -15.37
CA ARG A 45 13.85 0.04 -15.79
C ARG A 45 12.86 -1.13 -15.73
N GLU A 46 13.30 -2.32 -16.14
CA GLU A 46 12.50 -3.56 -16.12
C GLU A 46 12.38 -4.13 -14.70
N GLU A 47 13.49 -4.20 -13.97
CA GLU A 47 13.54 -4.74 -12.60
C GLU A 47 12.74 -3.90 -11.60
N LEU A 48 12.71 -2.58 -11.77
CA LEU A 48 11.95 -1.66 -10.93
C LEU A 48 10.45 -1.98 -10.95
N GLY A 49 9.91 -2.31 -12.13
CA GLY A 49 8.49 -2.64 -12.29
C GLY A 49 8.12 -3.94 -11.58
N ARG A 50 8.99 -4.95 -11.66
CA ARG A 50 8.84 -6.25 -10.99
C ARG A 50 8.95 -6.12 -9.48
N ILE A 51 10.02 -5.50 -8.95
CA ILE A 51 10.22 -5.29 -7.51
C ILE A 51 9.07 -4.48 -6.90
N TRP A 52 8.60 -3.44 -7.59
CA TRP A 52 7.42 -2.71 -7.15
C TRP A 52 6.17 -3.59 -7.10
N GLY A 53 6.00 -4.46 -8.11
CA GLY A 53 4.94 -5.47 -8.14
C GLY A 53 5.02 -6.42 -6.96
N GLU A 54 6.20 -6.96 -6.66
CA GLU A 54 6.44 -7.87 -5.53
C GLU A 54 6.10 -7.17 -4.20
N LEU A 55 6.60 -5.95 -3.96
CA LEU A 55 6.28 -5.19 -2.75
C LEU A 55 4.77 -4.93 -2.60
N THR A 56 4.08 -4.63 -3.70
CA THR A 56 2.64 -4.35 -3.68
C THR A 56 1.83 -5.64 -3.50
N CYS A 57 2.26 -6.77 -4.09
CA CYS A 57 1.66 -8.09 -3.84
C CYS A 57 1.81 -8.49 -2.37
N ALA A 58 3.01 -8.33 -1.80
CA ALA A 58 3.27 -8.63 -0.39
C ALA A 58 2.38 -7.81 0.55
N MET A 59 2.14 -6.54 0.20
CA MET A 59 1.24 -5.66 0.95
C MET A 59 -0.21 -6.16 0.94
N LEU A 60 -0.73 -6.55 -0.22
CA LEU A 60 -2.07 -7.09 -0.38
C LEU A 60 -2.21 -8.45 0.33
N GLU A 61 -1.24 -9.35 0.16
CA GLU A 61 -1.19 -10.65 0.84
C GLU A 61 -1.18 -10.49 2.37
N TYR A 62 -0.36 -9.58 2.89
CA TYR A 62 -0.33 -9.26 4.31
C TYR A 62 -1.68 -8.73 4.79
N SER A 63 -2.28 -7.82 4.02
CA SER A 63 -3.58 -7.22 4.39
C SER A 63 -4.71 -8.26 4.40
N MET A 64 -4.68 -9.22 3.46
CA MET A 64 -5.62 -10.35 3.44
C MET A 64 -5.43 -11.26 4.65
N LEU A 65 -4.18 -11.60 5.02
CA LEU A 65 -3.90 -12.40 6.23
C LEU A 65 -4.32 -11.70 7.52
N ARG A 66 -4.36 -10.38 7.52
CA ARG A 66 -4.82 -9.56 8.65
C ARG A 66 -6.32 -9.30 8.61
N GLU A 67 -7.04 -9.84 7.63
CA GLU A 67 -8.47 -9.60 7.41
C GLU A 67 -8.80 -8.10 7.35
N ALA A 68 -7.91 -7.32 6.72
CA ALA A 68 -8.13 -5.89 6.53
C ALA A 68 -9.12 -5.65 5.37
N ASP A 69 -10.00 -4.67 5.54
CA ASP A 69 -10.95 -4.22 4.51
C ASP A 69 -10.30 -3.23 3.55
N ALA A 70 -9.40 -2.38 4.06
CA ALA A 70 -8.82 -1.28 3.31
C ALA A 70 -7.39 -0.93 3.72
N ILE A 71 -6.68 -0.35 2.77
CA ILE A 71 -5.34 0.20 2.92
C ILE A 71 -5.39 1.70 2.62
N THR A 72 -5.02 2.55 3.59
CA THR A 72 -4.84 3.98 3.36
C THR A 72 -3.39 4.30 3.02
N ALA A 73 -3.17 5.38 2.28
CA ALA A 73 -1.83 5.88 2.01
C ALA A 73 -1.86 7.37 1.62
N VAL A 74 -0.73 8.05 1.83
CA VAL A 74 -0.40 9.32 1.18
C VAL A 74 0.62 9.03 0.09
N MET A 75 0.30 9.36 -1.16
CA MET A 75 1.18 9.09 -2.29
C MET A 75 1.11 10.17 -3.37
N GLU A 76 2.11 10.18 -4.25
CA GLU A 76 2.05 11.02 -5.46
C GLU A 76 0.92 10.57 -6.39
N THR A 77 0.24 11.50 -7.05
CA THR A 77 -0.91 11.20 -7.94
C THR A 77 -0.55 10.26 -9.09
N ARG A 78 0.69 10.28 -9.58
CA ARG A 78 1.19 9.32 -10.59
C ARG A 78 1.08 7.86 -10.13
N MET A 79 1.18 7.60 -8.83
CA MET A 79 1.09 6.24 -8.28
C MET A 79 -0.35 5.73 -8.32
N VAL A 80 -1.33 6.60 -8.07
CA VAL A 80 -2.76 6.28 -8.20
C VAL A 80 -3.07 5.75 -9.60
N LYS A 81 -2.51 6.37 -10.65
CA LYS A 81 -2.67 5.88 -12.03
C LYS A 81 -2.24 4.42 -12.17
N THR A 82 -1.09 4.04 -11.58
CA THR A 82 -0.58 2.67 -11.66
C THR A 82 -1.47 1.64 -10.93
N MET A 83 -2.24 2.08 -9.93
CA MET A 83 -3.25 1.26 -9.25
C MET A 83 -4.49 1.08 -10.14
N CYS A 84 -4.93 2.14 -10.82
CA CYS A 84 -6.02 2.05 -11.78
C CYS A 84 -5.68 1.14 -12.98
N ASP A 85 -4.42 1.14 -13.43
CA ASP A 85 -3.97 0.28 -14.52
C ASP A 85 -4.13 -1.23 -14.20
N VAL A 86 -4.23 -1.63 -12.93
CA VAL A 86 -4.51 -3.02 -12.47
C VAL A 86 -5.95 -3.23 -11.97
N ASP A 87 -6.86 -2.31 -12.26
CA ASP A 87 -8.26 -2.28 -11.79
C ASP A 87 -8.44 -2.26 -10.26
N TRP A 88 -7.49 -1.73 -9.50
CA TRP A 88 -7.62 -1.69 -8.03
C TRP A 88 -8.56 -0.59 -7.54
N ALA A 89 -8.79 0.46 -8.34
CA ALA A 89 -9.78 1.51 -8.12
C ALA A 89 -9.79 2.12 -6.69
N PRO A 90 -8.69 2.77 -6.25
CA PRO A 90 -8.66 3.45 -4.95
C PRO A 90 -9.64 4.63 -4.88
N THR A 91 -10.22 4.85 -3.71
CA THR A 91 -11.00 6.06 -3.41
C THR A 91 -10.05 7.21 -3.06
N ILE A 92 -10.24 8.34 -3.73
CA ILE A 92 -9.56 9.60 -3.39
C ILE A 92 -10.27 10.24 -2.19
N LEU A 93 -9.54 10.53 -1.12
CA LEU A 93 -10.11 11.00 0.15
C LEU A 93 -10.33 12.52 0.21
N GLY A 94 -9.63 13.28 -0.63
CA GLY A 94 -9.71 14.72 -0.64
C GLY A 94 -8.91 15.35 -1.78
N GLU A 95 -8.67 16.66 -1.68
CA GLU A 95 -7.96 17.41 -2.71
C GLU A 95 -6.48 17.01 -2.84
N THR A 96 -5.95 17.14 -4.05
CA THR A 96 -4.51 17.00 -4.31
C THR A 96 -3.78 18.25 -3.84
N VAL A 97 -2.67 18.07 -3.13
CA VAL A 97 -1.80 19.16 -2.65
C VAL A 97 -0.41 19.02 -3.24
N VAL A 98 0.24 20.14 -3.57
CA VAL A 98 1.64 20.11 -4.04
C VAL A 98 2.58 20.19 -2.83
N LEU A 99 3.33 19.12 -2.59
CA LEU A 99 4.36 19.06 -1.56
C LEU A 99 5.75 19.00 -2.22
N ARG A 100 6.57 20.03 -1.99
CA ARG A 100 7.94 20.13 -2.56
C ARG A 100 7.99 19.91 -4.08
N GLY A 101 6.99 20.43 -4.79
CA GLY A 101 6.87 20.31 -6.25
C GLY A 101 6.22 19.03 -6.76
N ALA A 102 5.87 18.08 -5.89
CA ALA A 102 5.19 16.84 -6.27
C ALA A 102 3.71 16.89 -5.83
N PRO A 103 2.74 16.61 -6.73
CA PRO A 103 1.33 16.50 -6.36
C PRO A 103 1.09 15.21 -5.57
N ILE A 104 0.61 15.34 -4.33
CA ILE A 104 0.28 14.24 -3.42
C ILE A 104 -1.21 14.21 -3.09
N VAL A 105 -1.71 13.03 -2.74
CA VAL A 105 -3.11 12.81 -2.40
C VAL A 105 -3.25 11.71 -1.34
N GLY A 106 -4.30 11.81 -0.51
CA GLY A 106 -4.72 10.74 0.41
C GLY A 106 -5.67 9.78 -0.30
N ILE A 107 -5.43 8.47 -0.15
CA ILE A 107 -6.28 7.43 -0.74
C ILE A 107 -6.70 6.38 0.27
N SER A 108 -7.79 5.69 -0.04
CA SER A 108 -8.19 4.42 0.57
C SER A 108 -8.44 3.39 -0.53
N ALA A 109 -7.71 2.28 -0.51
CA ALA A 109 -7.84 1.19 -1.48
C ALA A 109 -8.43 -0.05 -0.80
N PRO A 110 -9.41 -0.73 -1.42
CA PRO A 110 -9.98 -1.96 -0.84
C PRO A 110 -8.95 -3.09 -0.87
N VAL A 111 -8.99 -4.01 0.08
CA VAL A 111 -8.21 -5.25 -0.03
C VAL A 111 -8.94 -6.19 -0.99
N ASP A 112 -8.42 -6.32 -2.21
CA ASP A 112 -9.12 -7.00 -3.31
C ASP A 112 -8.26 -8.09 -3.96
N THR A 113 -8.80 -9.31 -3.99
CA THR A 113 -8.18 -10.49 -4.62
C THR A 113 -8.10 -10.35 -6.14
N ARG A 114 -9.03 -9.65 -6.78
CA ARG A 114 -8.99 -9.35 -8.21
C ARG A 114 -7.85 -8.39 -8.53
N ALA A 115 -7.69 -7.33 -7.75
CA ALA A 115 -6.56 -6.41 -7.88
C ALA A 115 -5.23 -7.13 -7.71
N LEU A 116 -5.11 -8.04 -6.73
CA LEU A 116 -3.93 -8.88 -6.55
C LEU A 116 -3.65 -9.75 -7.79
N ALA A 117 -4.66 -10.45 -8.31
CA ALA A 117 -4.50 -11.31 -9.49
C ALA A 117 -4.07 -10.51 -10.74
N ASN A 118 -4.63 -9.32 -10.95
CA ASN A 118 -4.26 -8.43 -12.04
C ASN A 118 -2.83 -7.90 -11.88
N LEU A 119 -2.46 -7.48 -10.67
CA LEU A 119 -1.12 -7.02 -10.35
C LEU A 119 -0.07 -8.12 -10.62
N ARG A 120 -0.33 -9.35 -10.15
CA ARG A 120 0.52 -10.51 -10.41
C ARG A 120 0.76 -10.74 -11.91
N ARG A 121 -0.32 -10.72 -12.70
CA ARG A 121 -0.24 -10.89 -14.16
C ARG A 121 0.57 -9.77 -14.83
N GLN A 122 0.28 -8.52 -14.51
CA GLN A 122 0.92 -7.37 -15.16
C GLN A 122 2.38 -7.17 -14.76
N ARG A 123 2.75 -7.56 -13.53
CA ARG A 123 4.10 -7.39 -12.99
C ARG A 123 4.95 -8.66 -13.04
N GLN A 124 4.42 -9.73 -13.63
CA GLN A 124 5.08 -11.03 -13.75
C GLN A 124 5.51 -11.59 -12.38
N VAL A 125 4.61 -11.51 -11.39
CA VAL A 125 4.78 -12.04 -10.04
C VAL A 125 3.76 -13.17 -9.84
N PRO A 126 3.98 -14.39 -10.37
CA PRO A 126 2.95 -15.43 -10.39
C PRO A 126 2.63 -16.00 -9.00
N ASP A 127 3.66 -16.08 -8.15
CA ASP A 127 3.61 -16.78 -6.87
C ASP A 127 3.40 -15.82 -5.68
N PRO A 128 2.87 -16.32 -4.55
CA PRO A 128 2.91 -15.58 -3.30
C PRO A 128 4.34 -15.17 -2.93
N VAL A 129 4.49 -13.93 -2.49
CA VAL A 129 5.80 -13.34 -2.17
C VAL A 129 6.01 -13.18 -0.66
N LEU A 130 4.93 -13.17 0.12
CA LEU A 130 5.00 -13.05 1.55
C LEU A 130 5.52 -14.35 2.19
N ALA A 131 6.70 -14.29 2.79
CA ALA A 131 7.28 -15.37 3.57
C ALA A 131 7.14 -15.08 5.08
N ILE A 132 6.29 -15.84 5.76
CA ILE A 132 6.17 -15.77 7.23
C ILE A 132 7.22 -16.71 7.82
N ARG A 133 8.16 -16.13 8.57
CA ARG A 133 9.17 -16.88 9.31
C ARG A 133 8.91 -16.70 10.79
N PHE A 134 8.74 -17.81 11.49
CA PHE A 134 8.65 -17.81 12.95
C PHE A 134 10.03 -18.07 13.51
N GLU A 135 10.47 -17.25 14.47
CA GLU A 135 11.63 -17.62 15.29
C GLU A 135 11.20 -18.69 16.29
N SER A 136 12.03 -19.72 16.44
CA SER A 136 11.77 -20.93 17.22
C SER A 136 11.34 -20.67 18.67
N ALA A 137 11.68 -19.50 19.22
CA ALA A 137 11.34 -19.12 20.60
C ALA A 137 9.82 -18.91 20.82
N ALA A 138 9.02 -18.71 19.76
CA ALA A 138 7.58 -18.46 19.88
C ALA A 138 6.70 -19.72 19.85
N LEU A 139 7.27 -20.91 19.60
CA LEU A 139 6.54 -22.18 19.48
C LEU A 139 6.60 -23.06 20.75
N ALA A 140 7.18 -22.55 21.83
CA ALA A 140 7.42 -23.29 23.08
C ALA A 140 6.51 -22.87 24.25
N ALA A 141 5.40 -22.16 23.99
CA ALA A 141 4.37 -21.82 24.97
C ALA A 141 3.03 -22.43 24.55
#